data_AF-A0A7M5V1Z4-F1
#
_entry.id   AF-A0A7M5V1Z4-F1
#
_cell.length_a   1.000
_cell.length_b   1.000
_cell.length_c   1.000
_cell.angle_alpha   90.00
_cell.angle_beta   90.00
_cell.angle_gamma   90.00
#
_symmetry.space_group_name_H-M   'P 1'
#
loop_
_entity.id
_entity.type
_entity.pdbx_description
1 polymer ?
#
loop_
_entity_poly.entity_id
_entity_poly.type
_entity_poly.pdbx_seq_one_letter_code
_entity_poly.pdbx_strand_id
1 'polypeptide(L)'
;DGDKILSEYPVSWSKEYFGASFVKLIEMTGGRAVSISEDLKGRKLRNMLRKVNGVLIPGGDGDLADSGYSRISKAATEYSSNKLRKESRILYWGSAEVHK
;
A
#
# COMPACT_ATOMS: atom_id res chain seq x y z
N ASP A 1 22.18 4.79 -16.28
CA ASP A 1 22.57 5.60 -15.10
C ASP A 1 21.61 5.55 -13.90
N GLY A 2 20.58 4.69 -13.88
CA GLY A 2 19.75 4.46 -12.68
C GLY A 2 20.27 3.35 -11.76
N ASP A 3 20.96 2.35 -12.31
CA ASP A 3 21.43 1.16 -11.57
C ASP A 3 22.48 1.49 -10.51
N LYS A 4 23.25 2.57 -10.71
CA LYS A 4 24.27 3.04 -9.77
C LYS A 4 23.68 3.67 -8.51
N ILE A 5 22.46 4.20 -8.60
CA ILE A 5 21.80 4.85 -7.45
C ILE A 5 21.33 3.79 -6.46
N LEU A 6 20.93 2.60 -6.94
CA LEU A 6 20.48 1.50 -6.07
C LEU A 6 21.63 0.71 -5.44
N SER A 7 22.85 0.78 -5.99
CA SER A 7 24.03 0.10 -5.43
C SER A 7 24.64 0.82 -4.21
N GLU A 8 24.31 2.09 -4.00
CA GLU A 8 24.94 2.93 -2.96
C GLU A 8 24.14 2.99 -1.65
N TYR A 9 22.90 2.48 -1.65
CA TYR A 9 22.11 2.31 -0.42
C TYR A 9 22.36 0.91 0.17
N PRO A 10 22.63 0.77 1.48
CA PRO A 10 22.74 -0.53 2.10
C PRO A 10 21.42 -1.29 1.92
N VAL A 11 21.46 -2.32 1.07
CA VAL A 11 20.38 -3.29 0.88
C VAL A 11 20.19 -4.08 2.18
N SER A 12 19.41 -3.51 3.10
CA SER A 12 18.70 -4.31 4.08
C SER A 12 17.59 -5.05 3.33
N TRP A 13 17.65 -6.38 3.28
CA TRP A 13 16.68 -7.28 2.65
C TRP A 13 15.24 -7.22 3.22
N SER A 14 14.93 -6.17 4.01
CA SER A 14 13.72 -5.99 4.79
C SER A 14 13.20 -4.55 4.72
N LYS A 15 13.20 -3.92 3.53
CA LYS A 15 12.60 -2.59 3.36
C LYS A 15 11.51 -2.63 2.31
N GLU A 16 10.28 -2.73 2.79
CA GLU A 16 9.10 -2.26 2.08
C GLU A 16 9.41 -0.86 1.51
N TYR A 17 9.28 -0.70 0.20
CA TYR A 17 9.53 0.56 -0.49
C TYR A 17 8.20 1.21 -0.88
N PHE A 18 8.08 2.51 -0.62
CA PHE A 18 6.90 3.28 -0.97
C PHE A 18 7.33 4.58 -1.66
N GLY A 19 6.89 4.78 -2.91
CA GLY A 19 7.24 5.97 -3.68
C GLY A 19 6.75 7.26 -3.01
N ALA A 20 7.64 8.23 -2.83
CA ALA A 20 7.32 9.52 -2.19
C ALA A 20 6.23 10.32 -2.94
N SER A 21 6.03 10.05 -4.23
CA SER A 21 4.97 10.65 -5.05
C SER A 21 3.57 10.34 -4.51
N PHE A 22 3.33 9.14 -3.99
CA PHE A 22 2.04 8.76 -3.43
C PHE A 22 1.75 9.46 -2.10
N VAL A 23 2.78 9.68 -1.27
CA VAL A 23 2.66 10.47 -0.04
C VAL A 23 2.30 11.91 -0.37
N LYS A 24 3.03 12.52 -1.33
CA LYS A 24 2.75 13.88 -1.81
C LYS A 24 1.33 14.02 -2.34
N LEU A 25 0.84 13.04 -3.10
CA LEU A 25 -0.54 13.04 -3.60
C LEU A 25 -1.56 13.13 -2.45
N ILE A 26 -1.39 12.33 -1.40
CA ILE A 26 -2.27 12.35 -0.22
C ILE A 26 -2.18 13.71 0.50
N GLU A 27 -0.97 14.20 0.75
CA GLU A 27 -0.76 15.48 1.46
C GLU A 27 -1.29 16.68 0.69
N MET A 28 -1.14 16.69 -0.65
CA MET A 28 -1.69 17.74 -1.52
C MET A 28 -3.22 17.82 -1.46
N THR A 29 -3.92 16.73 -1.10
CA THR A 29 -5.37 16.74 -0.90
C THR A 29 -5.80 17.16 0.51
N GLY A 30 -4.85 17.56 1.37
CA GLY A 30 -5.09 17.88 2.78
C GLY A 30 -5.19 16.65 3.69
N GLY A 31 -4.82 15.46 3.17
CA GLY A 31 -4.77 14.22 3.94
C GLY A 31 -3.47 14.08 4.74
N ARG A 32 -3.45 13.08 5.64
CA ARG A 32 -2.22 12.60 6.29
C ARG A 32 -1.97 11.17 5.89
N ALA A 33 -0.78 10.88 5.37
CA ALA A 33 -0.39 9.53 4.96
C ALA A 33 0.21 8.75 6.14
N VAL A 34 -0.10 7.45 6.23
CA VAL A 34 0.54 6.51 7.16
C VAL A 34 0.81 5.23 6.38
N SER A 35 2.02 4.67 6.52
CA SER A 35 2.36 3.40 5.89
C SER A 35 1.66 2.23 6.57
N ILE A 36 1.34 1.19 5.79
CA ILE A 36 0.84 -0.09 6.29
C ILE A 36 1.90 -1.12 5.98
N SER A 37 2.51 -1.68 7.01
CA SER A 37 3.53 -2.71 6.82
C SER A 37 2.94 -4.00 6.27
N GLU A 38 3.61 -4.58 5.27
CA GLU A 38 3.34 -5.86 4.63
C GLU A 38 3.25 -7.02 5.63
N ASP A 39 4.00 -6.95 6.72
CA ASP A 39 3.98 -7.96 7.78
C ASP A 39 2.75 -7.89 8.70
N LEU A 40 1.93 -6.82 8.61
CA LEU A 40 0.71 -6.72 9.40
C LEU A 40 -0.31 -7.80 8.99
N LYS A 41 -0.72 -8.60 9.99
CA LYS A 41 -1.65 -9.73 9.80
C LYS A 41 -2.79 -9.69 10.82
N GLY A 42 -3.90 -10.35 10.47
CA GLY A 42 -5.02 -10.67 11.37
C GLY A 42 -5.59 -9.46 12.12
N ARG A 43 -5.59 -9.52 13.46
CA ARG A 43 -6.20 -8.50 14.33
C ARG A 43 -5.46 -7.15 14.25
N LYS A 44 -4.14 -7.15 14.10
CA LYS A 44 -3.35 -5.91 14.02
C LYS A 44 -3.71 -5.12 12.76
N LEU A 45 -3.78 -5.79 11.62
CA LEU A 45 -4.20 -5.18 10.35
C LEU A 45 -5.63 -4.63 10.45
N ARG A 46 -6.59 -5.39 10.98
CA ARG A 46 -7.97 -4.90 11.16
C ARG A 46 -8.05 -3.68 12.08
N ASN A 47 -7.27 -3.65 13.16
CA ASN A 47 -7.22 -2.48 14.04
C ASN A 47 -6.63 -1.26 13.34
N MET A 48 -5.63 -1.43 12.46
CA MET A 48 -5.08 -0.35 11.64
C MET A 48 -6.13 0.18 10.66
N LEU A 49 -6.80 -0.71 9.92
CA LEU A 49 -7.84 -0.34 8.94
C LEU A 49 -9.02 0.40 9.57
N ARG A 50 -9.33 0.15 10.85
CA ARG A 50 -10.36 0.89 11.60
C ARG A 50 -9.95 2.32 11.97
N LYS A 51 -8.65 2.62 12.04
CA LYS A 51 -8.10 3.92 12.47
C LYS A 51 -7.88 4.88 11.32
N VAL A 52 -7.75 4.37 10.10
CA VAL A 52 -7.57 5.18 8.89
C VAL A 52 -8.90 5.45 8.21
N ASN A 53 -8.96 6.58 7.50
CA ASN A 53 -10.16 7.00 6.77
C ASN A 53 -10.28 6.34 5.38
N GLY A 54 -9.17 5.84 4.85
CA GLY A 54 -9.09 5.14 3.56
C GLY A 54 -7.72 4.47 3.42
N VAL A 55 -7.58 3.66 2.37
CA VAL A 55 -6.33 2.98 2.01
C VAL A 55 -6.03 3.30 0.55
N LEU A 56 -4.80 3.70 0.24
CA LEU A 56 -4.29 3.80 -1.12
C LEU A 56 -3.47 2.54 -1.41
N ILE A 57 -3.81 1.86 -2.51
CA ILE A 57 -3.06 0.71 -3.02
C ILE A 57 -2.25 1.22 -4.22
N PRO A 58 -0.95 1.53 -4.06
CA PRO A 58 -0.14 2.06 -5.14
C PRO A 58 0.15 1.00 -6.20
N GLY A 59 0.30 1.43 -7.46
CA GLY A 59 0.89 0.56 -8.49
C GLY A 59 2.35 0.19 -8.20
N GLY A 60 2.84 -0.88 -8.79
CA GLY A 60 4.21 -1.36 -8.65
C GLY A 60 4.43 -2.74 -9.29
N ASP A 61 5.66 -3.26 -9.14
CA ASP A 61 6.12 -4.54 -9.70
C ASP A 61 6.12 -5.68 -8.65
N GLY A 62 5.19 -5.60 -7.68
CA GLY A 62 5.07 -6.60 -6.62
C GLY A 62 4.28 -7.83 -7.05
N ASP A 63 4.63 -9.00 -6.52
CA ASP A 63 3.89 -10.25 -6.78
C ASP A 63 2.42 -10.12 -6.33
N LEU A 64 1.48 -10.27 -7.26
CA LEU A 64 0.05 -10.19 -6.99
C LEU A 64 -0.55 -11.50 -6.48
N ALA A 65 0.16 -12.62 -6.61
CA ALA A 65 -0.27 -13.95 -6.18
C ALA A 65 0.15 -14.25 -4.74
N ASP A 66 1.44 -14.09 -4.40
CA ASP A 66 1.96 -14.45 -3.07
C ASP A 66 2.94 -13.40 -2.51
N SER A 67 2.37 -12.31 -1.97
CA SER A 67 3.14 -11.27 -1.27
C SER A 67 2.37 -10.66 -0.10
N GLY A 68 3.11 -9.96 0.78
CA GLY A 68 2.50 -9.14 1.81
C GLY A 68 1.64 -8.03 1.22
N TYR A 69 2.10 -7.41 0.14
CA TYR A 69 1.33 -6.46 -0.67
C TYR A 69 -0.02 -7.03 -1.15
N SER A 70 -0.04 -8.21 -1.80
CA SER A 70 -1.27 -8.84 -2.30
C SER A 70 -2.24 -9.14 -1.16
N ARG A 71 -1.73 -9.70 -0.07
CA ARG A 71 -2.53 -10.02 1.12
C ARG A 71 -3.16 -8.78 1.75
N ILE A 72 -2.40 -7.69 1.89
CA ILE A 72 -2.93 -6.44 2.45
C ILE A 72 -3.93 -5.80 1.50
N SER A 73 -3.63 -5.76 0.21
CA SER A 73 -4.52 -5.21 -0.82
C SER A 73 -5.88 -5.94 -0.83
N LYS A 74 -5.85 -7.27 -0.75
CA LYS A 74 -7.05 -8.11 -0.62
C LYS A 74 -7.81 -7.81 0.66
N ALA A 75 -7.12 -7.81 1.81
CA ALA A 75 -7.74 -7.55 3.11
C ALA A 75 -8.34 -6.15 3.21
N ALA A 76 -7.68 -5.12 2.66
CA ALA A 76 -8.16 -3.75 2.62
C ALA A 76 -9.40 -3.61 1.72
N THR A 77 -9.38 -4.26 0.55
CA THR A 77 -10.52 -4.31 -0.38
C THR A 77 -11.72 -5.01 0.25
N GLU A 78 -11.52 -6.19 0.85
CA GLU A 78 -12.58 -6.92 1.56
C GLU A 78 -13.14 -6.11 2.75
N TYR A 79 -12.27 -5.48 3.53
CA TYR A 79 -12.68 -4.60 4.63
C TYR A 79 -13.53 -3.43 4.11
N SER A 80 -13.11 -2.83 3.00
CA SER A 80 -13.84 -1.74 2.33
C SER A 80 -15.23 -2.17 1.89
N SER A 81 -15.35 -3.26 1.13
CA SER A 81 -16.64 -3.74 0.62
C SER A 81 -17.64 -4.02 1.75
N ASN A 82 -17.14 -4.57 2.87
CA ASN A 82 -17.94 -4.77 4.07
C ASN A 82 -18.35 -3.47 4.78
N LYS A 83 -17.49 -2.45 4.76
CA LYS A 83 -17.72 -1.13 5.38
C LYS A 83 -18.50 -0.16 4.48
N LEU A 84 -18.40 -0.29 3.16
CA LEU A 84 -19.14 0.47 2.14
C LEU A 84 -20.64 0.23 2.21
N ARG A 85 -21.06 -0.98 2.62
CA ARG A 85 -22.44 -1.23 3.09
C ARG A 85 -22.88 -0.32 4.25
N LYS A 86 -21.97 0.48 4.83
CA LYS A 86 -22.15 1.32 6.03
C LYS A 86 -21.37 2.67 5.98
N GLU A 87 -20.94 3.20 4.81
CA GLU A 87 -20.18 4.47 4.61
C GLU A 87 -18.64 4.42 4.70
N SER A 88 -17.92 4.24 3.58
CA SER A 88 -16.48 4.58 3.48
C SER A 88 -16.06 4.87 2.05
N ARG A 89 -15.16 5.83 1.82
CA ARG A 89 -14.60 6.14 0.50
C ARG A 89 -13.17 5.60 0.42
N ILE A 90 -12.91 4.68 -0.51
CA ILE A 90 -11.55 4.17 -0.79
C ILE A 90 -11.16 4.61 -2.21
N LEU A 91 -9.99 5.24 -2.30
CA LEU A 91 -9.38 5.61 -3.56
C LEU A 91 -8.54 4.43 -4.05
N TYR A 92 -8.98 3.85 -5.17
CA TYR A 92 -8.21 2.89 -5.94
C TYR A 92 -7.51 3.64 -7.08
N TRP A 93 -6.19 3.48 -7.21
CA TRP A 93 -5.47 3.89 -8.41
C TRP A 93 -4.35 2.88 -8.68
N GLY A 94 -4.53 2.04 -9.68
CA GLY A 94 -3.53 1.06 -10.11
C GLY A 94 -3.07 1.34 -11.54
N SER A 95 -1.77 1.58 -11.72
CA SER A 95 -1.06 1.26 -12.95
C SER A 95 -0.02 0.22 -12.54
N ALA A 96 -0.26 -1.03 -12.93
CA ALA A 96 0.70 -2.11 -12.79
C ALA A 96 1.16 -2.47 -14.19
N GLU A 97 2.47 -2.41 -14.43
CA GLU A 97 3.05 -3.01 -15.62
C GLU A 97 3.40 -4.46 -15.24
N VAL A 98 2.67 -5.42 -15.80
CA VAL A 98 2.90 -6.85 -15.57
C VAL A 98 3.92 -7.31 -16.61
N HIS A 99 5.16 -7.58 -16.20
CA HIS A 99 6.06 -8.38 -17.03
C HIS A 99 5.81 -9.87 -16.76
N LYS A 100 5.53 -10.60 -17.84
CA LYS A 100 5.40 -12.07 -17.88
C LYS A 100 6.77 -12.73 -17.90
#